data_AF-A0A1G4NXS2-F1
#
_entry.id   AF-A0A1G4NXS2-F1
#
_cell.length_a   1.000
_cell.length_b   1.000
_cell.length_c   1.000
_cell.angle_alpha   90.00
_cell.angle_beta   90.00
_cell.angle_gamma   90.00
#
_symmetry.space_group_name_H-M   'P 1'
#
loop_
_entity.id
_entity.type
_entity.pdbx_description
1 polymer ?
#
loop_
_entity_poly.entity_id
_entity_poly.type
_entity_poly.pdbx_seq_one_letter_code
_entity_poly.pdbx_strand_id
1 'polypeptide(L)' 'MYTFWQNISKFPKFIISVLLGFFLTTFYPVFKSLKNQKINYLSAILILLILLYSILKSMLGYADTV' A
#
# COMPACT_ATOMS: atom_id res chain seq x y z
N MET A 1 -25.15 24.79 -19.87
CA MET A 1 -24.08 24.65 -18.86
C MET A 1 -24.26 23.45 -17.93
N TYR A 2 -25.48 22.99 -17.61
CA TYR A 2 -25.71 21.84 -16.72
C TYR A 2 -25.05 20.53 -17.20
N THR A 3 -25.12 20.24 -18.50
CA THR A 3 -24.49 19.08 -19.14
C THR A 3 -22.95 19.08 -19.05
N PHE A 4 -22.32 20.26 -19.10
CA PHE A 4 -20.86 20.38 -18.96
C PHE A 4 -20.40 19.99 -17.55
N TRP A 5 -21.06 20.54 -16.52
CA TRP A 5 -20.77 20.22 -15.13
C TRP A 5 -21.09 18.76 -14.77
N GLN A 6 -22.13 18.16 -15.38
CA GLN A 6 -22.41 16.73 -15.24
C GLN A 6 -21.30 15.84 -15.82
N ASN A 7 -20.67 16.25 -16.92
CA ASN A 7 -19.58 15.47 -17.53
C ASN A 7 -18.28 15.60 -16.73
N ILE A 8 -17.97 16.81 -16.24
CA ILE A 8 -16.82 17.03 -15.35
C ILE A 8 -16.91 16.19 -14.07
N SER A 9 -18.10 16.04 -13.48
CA SER A 9 -18.25 15.22 -12.25
C SER A 9 -18.12 13.71 -12.49
N LYS A 10 -18.29 13.24 -13.74
CA LYS A 10 -18.08 11.82 -14.13
C LYS A 10 -16.62 11.50 -14.41
N PHE A 11 -15.82 12.50 -14.79
CA PHE A 11 -14.41 12.32 -15.16
C PHE A 11 -13.53 11.79 -13.99
N PRO A 12 -13.66 12.26 -12.74
CA PRO A 12 -12.95 11.69 -11.60
C PRO A 12 -13.24 10.20 -11.40
N LYS A 13 -14.50 9.78 -11.58
CA LYS A 13 -14.90 8.36 -11.45
C LYS A 13 -14.21 7.50 -12.49
N PHE A 14 -14.06 8.01 -13.72
CA PHE A 14 -13.31 7.36 -14.77
C PHE A 14 -11.82 7.20 -14.39
N ILE A 15 -11.17 8.27 -13.94
CA ILE A 15 -9.76 8.21 -13.53
C ILE A 15 -9.56 7.22 -12.38
N ILE A 16 -10.42 7.23 -11.35
CA ILE A 16 -10.34 6.28 -10.24
C ILE A 16 -10.51 4.85 -10.74
N SER A 17 -11.48 4.59 -11.62
CA SER A 17 -11.71 3.26 -12.18
C SER A 17 -10.53 2.75 -13.01
N VAL A 18 -9.91 3.62 -13.82
CA VAL A 18 -8.74 3.27 -14.64
C VAL A 18 -7.53 3.01 -13.75
N LEU A 19 -7.28 3.86 -12.76
CA LEU A 19 -6.20 3.66 -11.80
C LEU A 19 -6.37 2.35 -11.03
N LEU A 20 -7.57 2.09 -10.47
CA LEU A 20 -7.84 0.85 -9.76
C LEU A 20 -7.63 -0.39 -10.65
N GLY A 21 -8.17 -0.38 -11.88
CA GLY A 21 -7.97 -1.48 -12.83
C GLY A 21 -6.50 -1.69 -13.20
N PHE A 22 -5.76 -0.60 -13.46
CA PHE A 22 -4.34 -0.62 -13.75
C PHE A 22 -3.52 -1.19 -12.58
N PHE A 23 -3.77 -0.72 -11.35
CA PHE A 23 -3.05 -1.21 -10.18
C PHE A 23 -3.39 -2.66 -9.87
N LEU A 24 -4.66 -3.07 -9.93
CA LEU A 24 -5.07 -4.46 -9.68
C LEU A 24 -4.41 -5.43 -10.66
N THR A 25 -4.36 -5.07 -11.95
CA THR A 25 -3.73 -5.92 -12.98
C THR A 25 -2.21 -5.91 -12.88
N THR A 26 -1.60 -4.75 -12.62
CA THR A 26 -0.14 -4.61 -12.51
C THR A 26 0.42 -5.22 -11.22
N PHE A 27 -0.34 -5.22 -10.12
CA PHE A 27 0.08 -5.87 -8.87
C PHE A 27 -0.09 -7.39 -8.89
N TYR A 28 -0.89 -7.97 -9.80
CA TYR A 28 -1.01 -9.42 -9.92
C TYR A 28 0.33 -10.16 -10.08
N PRO A 29 1.23 -9.80 -11.01
CA PRO A 29 2.57 -10.41 -11.09
C PRO A 29 3.44 -10.14 -9.86
N VAL A 30 3.28 -8.98 -9.20
CA VAL A 30 3.97 -8.67 -7.93
C VAL A 30 3.54 -9.65 -6.83
N PHE A 31 2.24 -9.87 -6.67
CA PHE A 31 1.69 -10.87 -5.75
C PHE A 31 2.05 -12.31 -6.14
N LYS A 32 2.14 -12.61 -7.44
CA LYS A 32 2.59 -13.92 -7.93
C LYS A 32 4.06 -14.17 -7.58
N SER A 33 4.91 -13.16 -7.67
CA SER A 33 6.32 -13.22 -7.25
C SER A 33 6.47 -13.44 -5.73
N LEU A 34 5.55 -12.88 -4.93
CA LEU A 34 5.49 -13.08 -3.48
C LEU A 34 5.05 -14.51 -3.12
N LYS A 35 4.15 -15.12 -3.90
CA LYS A 35 3.59 -16.46 -3.62
C LYS A 35 4.57 -17.62 -3.88
N ASN A 36 5.54 -17.45 -4.78
CA ASN A 36 6.45 -18.54 -5.17
C ASN A 36 7.67 -18.69 -4.25
N GLN A 37 7.80 -17.86 -3.22
CA GLN A 37 8.82 -18.01 -2.20
C GLN A 37 8.19 -18.67 -0.97
N LYS A 38 8.49 -19.97 -0.77
CA LYS A 38 8.10 -20.74 0.44
C LYS A 38 8.64 -20.13 1.74
N ILE A 39 9.46 -19.10 1.65
CA ILE A 39 9.94 -18.27 2.76
C ILE A 39 9.78 -16.81 2.32
N ASN A 40 8.72 -16.11 2.73
CA ASN A 40 8.81 -14.64 2.80
C ASN A 40 7.72 -13.89 3.59
N TYR A 41 6.60 -14.52 3.93
CA TYR A 41 5.59 -13.81 4.74
C TYR A 41 6.03 -13.66 6.19
N LEU A 42 6.66 -14.70 6.75
CA LEU A 42 7.15 -14.70 8.13
C LEU A 42 8.31 -13.72 8.34
N SER A 43 9.25 -13.63 7.40
CA SER A 43 10.33 -12.63 7.40
C SER A 43 9.80 -11.21 7.25
N ALA A 44 8.84 -11.00 6.33
CA ALA A 44 8.19 -9.69 6.16
C ALA A 44 7.44 -9.25 7.43
N ILE A 45 6.72 -10.16 8.09
CA ILE A 45 6.05 -9.90 9.38
C ILE A 45 7.07 -9.55 10.46
N LEU A 46 8.20 -10.25 10.52
CA LEU A 46 9.25 -10.02 11.52
C LEU A 46 9.90 -8.65 11.32
N ILE A 47 10.23 -8.29 10.08
CA ILE A 47 10.79 -6.98 9.73
C ILE A 47 9.80 -5.87 10.09
N LEU A 48 8.50 -6.06 9.79
CA LEU A 48 7.46 -5.11 10.15
C LEU A 48 7.36 -4.91 11.67
N LEU A 49 7.39 -6.00 12.45
CA LEU A 49 7.35 -5.94 13.91
C LEU A 49 8.57 -5.22 14.50
N ILE A 50 9.78 -5.47 13.95
CA ILE A 50 11.02 -4.80 14.38
C ILE A 50 10.93 -3.30 14.09
N LEU A 51 10.46 -2.91 12.90
CA LEU A 51 10.27 -1.50 12.54
C LEU A 51 9.24 -0.84 13.45
N LEU A 52 8.10 -1.49 13.68
CA LEU A 52 7.06 -0.97 14.56
C LEU A 52 7.57 -0.78 15.99
N TYR A 53 8.30 -1.77 16.51
CA TYR A 53 8.95 -1.69 17.82
C TYR A 53 9.96 -0.53 17.88
N SER A 54 10.79 -0.35 16.86
CA SER A 54 11.77 0.74 16.80
C SER A 54 11.10 2.13 16.77
N ILE A 55 10.01 2.27 16.02
CA ILE A 55 9.21 3.50 15.97
C ILE A 55 8.61 3.79 17.35
N LEU A 56 7.96 2.80 17.96
CA LEU A 56 7.38 2.95 19.30
C LEU A 56 8.45 3.28 20.35
N LYS A 57 9.60 2.60 20.31
CA LYS A 57 10.76 2.88 21.18
C LYS A 57 11.21 4.34 21.05
N SER A 58 11.29 4.84 19.82
CA SER A 58 11.70 6.22 19.53
C SER A 58 10.64 7.24 20.00
N MET A 59 9.36 6.93 19.83
CA MET A 59 8.26 7.79 20.28
C MET A 59 8.12 7.85 21.80
N LEU A 60 8.46 6.76 22.51
CA LEU A 60 8.42 6.70 23.97
C LEU A 60 9.71 7.26 24.63
N GLY A 61 10.67 7.77 23.87
CA GLY A 61 11.92 8.31 24.40
C GLY A 61 12.86 7.26 25.01
N TYR A 62 12.63 5.98 24.73
CA TYR A 62 13.47 4.87 25.21
C TYR A 62 14.71 4.65 24.30
N ALA A 63 14.96 5.58 23.38
CA ALA A 63 16.04 5.51 22.39
C ALA A 63 17.44 5.53 23.05
N ASP A 64 17.57 6.13 24.23
CA ASP A 64 18.84 6.47 24.86
C ASP A 64 19.34 5.46 25.92
N THR A 65 18.56 4.43 26.25
CA THR A 65 19.00 3.38 27.19
C THR A 65 19.65 2.23 26.42
N VAL A 66 20.98 2.31 26.29
CA VAL A 66 21.88 1.15 26.10
C VAL A 66 22.25 0.60 27.47
#